data_AF-A0A674JE71-F1
#
_entry.id   AF-A0A674JE71-F1
#
_cell.length_a   1.000
_cell.length_b   1.000
_cell.length_c   1.000
_cell.angle_alpha   90.00
_cell.angle_beta   90.00
_cell.angle_gamma   90.00
#
_symmetry.space_group_name_H-M   'P 1'
#
loop_
_entity.id
_entity.type
_entity.pdbx_description
1 polymer ?
#
loop_
_entity_poly.entity_id
_entity_poly.type
_entity_poly.pdbx_seq_one_letter_code
_entity_poly.pdbx_strand_id
1 'polypeptide(L)' 'RESGLPSNAWLSLLLSLIPSNWNQGEPNNFGSGEDCVMMFKDGKWNDATCVMNEVGWICEKNPCSNY' A
#
# COMPACT_ATOMS: atom_id res chain seq x y z
N ARG A 1 9.51 -27.45 23.45
CA ARG A 1 8.33 -27.01 22.66
C ARG A 1 8.83 -25.87 21.80
N GLU A 2 9.40 -26.19 20.64
CA GLU A 2 10.02 -25.17 19.81
C GLU A 2 8.97 -24.24 19.24
N SER A 3 9.15 -22.96 19.52
CA SER A 3 8.50 -21.82 18.91
C SER A 3 8.90 -21.74 17.44
N GLY A 4 8.28 -22.58 16.61
CA GLY A 4 8.37 -22.48 15.16
C GLY A 4 7.64 -21.23 14.70
N LEU A 5 8.37 -20.29 14.08
CA LEU A 5 7.76 -19.19 13.35
C LEU A 5 6.83 -19.75 12.25
N PRO A 6 5.70 -19.09 11.95
CA PRO A 6 4.77 -19.58 10.94
C PRO A 6 5.46 -19.69 9.57
N SER A 7 4.98 -20.63 8.74
CA SER A 7 5.59 -21.02 7.46
C SER A 7 5.76 -19.88 6.44
N ASN A 8 5.13 -18.73 6.67
CA ASN A 8 5.19 -17.51 5.87
C ASN A 8 6.03 -16.39 6.50
N ALA A 9 6.74 -16.64 7.60
CA ALA A 9 7.61 -15.64 8.25
C ALA A 9 8.69 -15.10 7.30
N TRP A 10 9.21 -15.94 6.40
CA TRP A 10 10.16 -15.53 5.36
C TRP A 10 9.54 -14.59 4.31
N LEU A 11 8.29 -14.84 3.90
CA LEU A 11 7.55 -13.94 3.01
C LEU A 11 7.25 -12.60 3.69
N SER A 12 6.98 -12.62 5.00
CA SER A 12 6.74 -11.41 5.80
C SER A 12 8.01 -10.56 5.94
N LEU A 13 9.17 -11.20 6.13
CA LEU A 13 10.48 -10.54 6.15
C LEU A 13 10.90 -9.99 4.77
N LEU A 14 10.52 -10.65 3.68
CA LEU A 14 10.76 -10.15 2.32
C LEU A 14 9.90 -8.92 2.00
N LEU A 15 8.64 -8.92 2.45
CA LEU A 15 7.74 -7.78 2.27
C LEU A 15 8.19 -6.55 3.08
N SER A 16 8.79 -6.74 4.27
CA SER A 16 9.30 -5.63 5.08
C SER A 16 10.55 -4.96 4.50
N LEU A 17 11.23 -5.59 3.54
CA LEU A 17 12.36 -5.02 2.82
C LEU A 17 11.94 -4.14 1.64
N ILE A 18 10.66 -4.14 1.27
CA ILE A 18 10.12 -3.23 0.26
C ILE A 18 9.92 -1.87 0.92
N PRO A 19 10.64 -0.81 0.51
CA PRO A 19 10.49 0.50 1.12
C PRO A 19 9.08 1.04 0.83
N SER A 20 8.37 1.42 1.89
CA SER A 20 7.11 2.15 1.79
C SER A 20 7.38 3.64 1.62
N ASN A 21 6.44 4.36 0.99
CA ASN A 21 6.52 5.81 0.83
C ASN A 21 5.39 6.55 1.55
N TRP A 22 4.94 6.01 2.69
CA TRP A 22 3.93 6.64 3.52
C TRP A 22 4.33 8.06 3.92
N ASN A 23 3.33 8.94 3.95
CA ASN A 23 3.47 10.24 4.58
C ASN A 23 3.69 10.06 6.09
N GLN A 24 4.24 11.09 6.74
CA GLN A 24 4.41 11.05 8.18
C GLN A 24 3.05 10.88 8.87
N GLY A 25 2.91 9.81 9.66
CA GLY A 25 1.68 9.49 10.38
C GLY A 25 0.82 8.42 9.70
N GLU A 26 1.15 8.04 8.46
CA GLU A 26 0.37 7.08 7.69
C GLU A 26 1.01 5.68 7.62
N PRO A 27 0.21 4.61 7.43
CA PRO A 27 -1.25 4.60 7.37
C PRO A 27 -1.91 4.65 8.76
N ASN A 28 -3.05 5.32 8.91
CA ASN A 28 -3.69 5.58 10.22
C ASN A 28 -5.14 5.09 10.38
N ASN A 29 -5.78 4.64 9.29
CA ASN A 29 -7.15 4.18 9.20
C ASN A 29 -8.16 5.15 9.83
N PHE A 30 -8.15 6.42 9.42
CA PHE A 30 -8.90 7.48 10.09
C PHE A 30 -10.43 7.29 9.98
N GLY A 31 -11.16 7.73 11.01
CA GLY A 31 -12.61 7.81 10.98
C GLY A 31 -13.31 6.45 10.86
N SER A 32 -14.15 6.29 9.84
CA SER A 32 -14.92 5.07 9.58
C SER A 32 -14.19 4.03 8.73
N GLY A 33 -12.90 4.24 8.42
CA GLY A 33 -12.05 3.32 7.69
C GLY A 33 -11.50 3.88 6.37
N GLU A 34 -10.24 3.53 6.08
CA GLU A 34 -9.47 3.99 4.93
C GLU A 34 -8.72 2.82 4.27
N ASP A 35 -9.43 2.06 3.44
CA ASP A 35 -8.92 0.81 2.85
C ASP A 35 -8.30 0.97 1.44
N CYS A 36 -8.20 2.20 0.93
CA CYS A 36 -7.55 2.52 -0.35
C CYS A 36 -6.30 3.36 -0.15
N VAL A 37 -5.48 3.56 -1.18
CA VAL A 37 -4.26 4.40 -1.10
C VAL A 37 -4.36 5.53 -2.11
N MET A 38 -4.07 6.75 -1.65
CA MET A 38 -3.85 7.91 -2.52
C MET A 38 -2.42 8.41 -2.43
N MET A 39 -1.97 9.07 -3.49
CA MET A 39 -0.62 9.64 -3.60
C MET A 39 -0.69 11.15 -3.72
N PHE A 40 0.05 11.87 -2.88
CA PHE A 40 0.25 13.30 -3.00
C PHE A 40 1.23 13.64 -4.13
N LYS A 41 1.29 14.92 -4.51
CA LYS A 41 2.15 15.38 -5.62
C LYS A 41 3.65 15.17 -5.37
N ASP A 42 4.07 15.08 -4.11
CA ASP A 42 5.44 14.77 -3.70
C ASP A 42 5.73 13.26 -3.66
N GLY A 43 4.75 12.44 -4.05
CA GLY A 43 4.83 10.99 -4.10
C GLY A 43 4.48 10.29 -2.78
N LYS A 44 4.23 11.03 -1.69
CA LYS A 44 3.90 10.44 -0.38
C LYS A 44 2.50 9.84 -0.36
N TRP A 45 2.34 8.75 0.38
CA TRP A 45 1.09 7.99 0.42
C TRP A 45 0.26 8.31 1.65
N ASN A 46 -1.06 8.25 1.47
CA ASN A 46 -2.08 8.32 2.51
C ASN A 46 -3.04 7.15 2.29
N ASP A 47 -3.35 6.40 3.35
CA ASP A 47 -4.51 5.51 3.29
C ASP A 47 -5.75 6.39 3.29
N ALA A 48 -6.72 6.07 2.44
CA ALA A 48 -7.87 6.92 2.20
C ALA A 48 -9.13 6.11 1.96
N THR A 49 -10.28 6.76 2.12
CA THR A 49 -11.56 6.15 1.74
C THR A 49 -11.61 5.82 0.25
N CYS A 50 -12.12 4.66 -0.12
CA CYS A 50 -12.16 4.25 -1.52
C CYS A 50 -13.14 5.05 -2.39
N VAL A 51 -14.11 5.74 -1.78
CA VAL A 51 -15.23 6.42 -2.48
C VAL A 51 -14.97 7.92 -2.69
N MET A 52 -13.78 8.26 -3.16
CA MET A 52 -13.42 9.64 -3.50
C MET A 52 -13.82 9.98 -4.94
N ASN A 53 -14.75 10.92 -5.09
CA ASN A 53 -15.29 11.30 -6.41
C ASN A 53 -14.51 12.44 -7.11
N GLU A 54 -13.64 13.15 -6.39
CA GLU A 54 -12.95 14.36 -6.89
C GLU A 54 -11.43 14.18 -7.07
N VAL A 55 -10.97 12.93 -7.22
CA VAL A 55 -9.55 12.59 -7.40
C VAL A 55 -9.29 11.91 -8.75
N GLY A 56 -8.07 12.09 -9.27
CA GLY A 56 -7.59 11.36 -10.45
C GLY A 56 -6.95 10.02 -10.08
N TRP A 57 -6.87 9.11 -11.05
CA TRP A 57 -6.26 7.79 -10.89
C TRP A 57 -5.04 7.62 -11.78
N ILE A 58 -4.07 6.82 -11.32
CA ILE A 58 -2.89 6.42 -12.10
C ILE A 58 -3.11 4.97 -12.56
N CYS A 59 -3.00 4.74 -13.86
CA CYS A 59 -3.07 3.40 -14.44
C CYS A 59 -1.68 2.97 -14.92
N GLU A 60 -1.29 1.73 -14.60
CA GLU A 60 -0.12 1.08 -15.19
C GLU A 60 -0.58 0.10 -16.28
N LYS A 61 0.05 0.16 -17.45
CA LYS A 61 -0.15 -0.84 -18.51
C LYS A 61 1.15 -1.63 -18.68
N ASN A 62 1.03 -2.96 -18.68
CA ASN A 62 2.17 -3.82 -18.98
C ASN A 62 2.64 -3.56 -20.43
N PRO A 63 3.91 -3.19 -20.64
CA PRO A 63 4.44 -2.91 -21.98
C PRO A 63 4.33 -4.10 -22.94
N CYS A 64 4.24 -5.33 -22.42
CA CYS A 64 4.17 -6.56 -23.21
C CYS A 64 2.75 -7.06 -23.50
N SER A 65 1.68 -6.41 -23.01
CA SER A 65 0.30 -6.93 -23.17
C SER A 65 -0.34 -6.69 -24.55
N ASN A 66 0.42 -6.17 -25.53
CA ASN A 66 -0.05 -5.95 -26.89
C ASN A 66 0.62 -6.89 -27.91
N TYR A 67 1.38 -7.89 -27.44
CA TYR A 67 1.95 -8.98 -28.24
C TYR A 67 1.35 -10.31 -27.81
#